data_AF-U4LRD0-F1
#
_entry.id   AF-U4LRD0-F1
#
_cell.length_a   1.000
_cell.length_b   1.000
_cell.length_c   1.000
_cell.angle_alpha   90.00
_cell.angle_beta   90.00
_cell.angle_gamma   90.00
#
_symmetry.space_group_name_H-M   'P 1'
#
loop_
_entity.id
_entity.type
_entity.pdbx_description
1 polymer ?
#
loop_
_entity_poly.entity_id
_entity_poly.type
_entity_poly.pdbx_seq_one_letter_code
_entity_poly.pdbx_strand_id
1 'polypeptide(L)'
;MAFSNPFSRDVEGTRRNITAYRVLTLLSFLLQFITTLYYTRNAPTDDHTGHHTIFQYHSTPFTVSYIFVSIYWVVLWIMQMVYVWHLFRSDAEAVDSAAAVGSHFILYNVLHFAWVMLWTRGHTILSEMILVINFLQLTAVYFRHHTAPRLVHNAVSAMPLTFTFFMLLWNGAVMIHCYSLVCRVLANVAVWGLAAFAGFFLLAFRDYYVGFATAFLAAGLGVGQFFTKIIALQWPFAFAVMAIVFCASIFTAIPGSFGSNERSGERAPLLHESA
;
A
#
# COMPACT_ATOMS: atom_id res chain seq x y z
N MET A 1 38.88 -9.60 17.76
CA MET A 1 38.24 -9.66 16.42
C MET A 1 36.75 -9.61 16.65
N ALA A 2 36.08 -8.54 16.20
CA ALA A 2 34.62 -8.47 16.30
C ALA A 2 34.01 -9.44 15.29
N PHE A 3 33.16 -10.37 15.75
CA PHE A 3 32.39 -11.24 14.86
C PHE A 3 31.48 -10.36 14.00
N SER A 4 31.65 -10.42 12.68
CA SER A 4 30.69 -9.81 11.74
C SER A 4 29.34 -10.47 11.95
N ASN A 5 28.31 -9.68 12.28
CA ASN A 5 26.97 -10.19 12.50
C ASN A 5 26.46 -10.79 11.19
N PRO A 6 26.20 -12.12 11.11
CA PRO A 6 25.74 -12.77 9.88
C PRO A 6 24.33 -12.33 9.46
N PHE A 7 23.61 -11.59 10.31
CA PHE A 7 22.32 -10.97 10.03
C PHE A 7 22.44 -9.47 9.72
N SER A 8 23.66 -8.93 9.66
CA SER A 8 23.87 -7.54 9.25
C SER A 8 23.63 -7.38 7.75
N ARG A 9 23.21 -6.19 7.34
CA ARG A 9 22.82 -5.88 5.97
C ARG A 9 24.02 -6.07 5.03
N ASP A 10 23.92 -7.00 4.09
CA ASP A 10 24.95 -7.22 3.07
C ASP A 10 24.89 -6.12 2.00
N VAL A 11 25.55 -5.00 2.29
CA VAL A 11 25.67 -3.86 1.39
C VAL A 11 26.48 -4.25 0.14
N GLU A 12 27.49 -5.11 0.29
CA GLU A 12 28.31 -5.64 -0.80
C GLU A 12 27.48 -6.50 -1.77
N GLY A 13 26.67 -7.42 -1.24
CA GLY A 13 25.79 -8.29 -2.02
C GLY A 13 24.70 -7.52 -2.75
N THR A 14 24.16 -6.46 -2.13
CA THR A 14 23.17 -5.57 -2.76
C THR A 14 23.79 -4.81 -3.95
N ARG A 15 25.01 -4.29 -3.78
CA ARG A 15 25.74 -3.60 -4.86
C ARG A 15 26.09 -4.52 -6.03
N ARG A 16 26.52 -5.75 -5.75
CA ARG A 16 26.87 -6.74 -6.78
C ARG A 16 25.67 -7.12 -7.66
N ASN A 17 24.45 -7.07 -7.11
CA ASN A 17 23.22 -7.50 -7.79
C ASN A 17 22.35 -6.33 -8.30
N ILE A 18 22.87 -5.10 -8.37
CA ILE A 18 22.10 -3.93 -8.84
C ILE A 18 21.48 -4.16 -10.22
N THR A 19 22.21 -4.80 -11.15
CA THR A 19 21.67 -5.10 -12.49
C THR A 19 20.48 -6.05 -12.42
N ALA A 20 20.53 -7.07 -11.57
CA ALA A 20 19.40 -7.98 -11.37
C ALA A 20 18.20 -7.24 -10.78
N TYR A 21 18.42 -6.36 -9.79
CA TYR A 21 17.35 -5.52 -9.24
C TYR A 21 16.73 -4.61 -10.30
N ARG A 22 17.54 -3.96 -11.14
CA ARG A 22 17.03 -3.11 -12.24
C ARG A 22 16.10 -3.88 -13.17
N VAL A 23 16.54 -5.06 -13.61
CA VAL A 23 15.77 -5.90 -14.53
C VAL A 23 14.51 -6.44 -13.86
N LEU A 24 14.62 -7.04 -12.68
CA LEU A 24 13.49 -7.66 -11.98
C LEU A 24 12.45 -6.64 -11.51
N THR A 25 12.88 -5.46 -11.05
CA THR A 25 11.99 -4.35 -10.70
C THR A 25 11.19 -3.89 -11.92
N LEU A 26 11.85 -3.71 -13.07
CA LEU A 26 11.18 -3.31 -14.32
C LEU A 26 10.21 -4.39 -14.80
N LEU A 27 10.65 -5.66 -14.87
CA LEU A 27 9.82 -6.76 -15.34
C LEU A 27 8.62 -7.01 -14.43
N SER A 28 8.81 -7.01 -13.12
CA SER A 28 7.70 -7.19 -12.16
C SER A 28 6.72 -6.03 -12.21
N PHE A 29 7.19 -4.79 -12.35
CA PHE A 29 6.33 -3.62 -12.53
C PHE A 29 5.49 -3.73 -13.81
N LEU A 30 6.12 -4.04 -14.95
CA LEU A 30 5.41 -4.21 -16.21
C LEU A 30 4.40 -5.36 -16.15
N LEU A 31 4.77 -6.47 -15.52
CA LEU A 31 3.88 -7.61 -15.30
C LEU A 31 2.64 -7.19 -14.52
N GLN A 32 2.81 -6.49 -13.40
CA GLN A 32 1.71 -5.99 -12.57
C GLN A 32 0.84 -4.99 -13.34
N PHE A 33 1.46 -3.98 -13.95
CA PHE A 33 0.78 -2.91 -14.68
C PHE A 33 -0.07 -3.43 -15.85
N ILE A 34 0.53 -4.23 -16.72
CA ILE A 34 -0.15 -4.78 -17.91
C ILE A 34 -1.28 -5.71 -17.49
N THR A 35 -1.04 -6.58 -16.52
CA THR A 35 -2.04 -7.54 -16.04
C THR A 35 -3.24 -6.84 -15.42
N THR A 36 -3.01 -5.86 -14.54
CA THR A 36 -4.09 -5.09 -13.90
C THR A 36 -4.90 -4.31 -14.95
N LEU A 37 -4.26 -3.70 -15.94
CA LEU A 37 -4.96 -3.02 -17.04
C LEU A 37 -5.78 -3.98 -17.89
N TYR A 38 -5.20 -5.11 -18.28
CA TYR A 38 -5.87 -6.11 -19.11
C TYR A 38 -7.12 -6.65 -18.42
N TYR A 39 -6.99 -7.13 -17.17
CA TYR A 39 -8.10 -7.74 -16.42
C TYR A 39 -9.10 -6.73 -15.81
N THR A 40 -8.81 -5.43 -15.92
CA THR A 40 -9.83 -4.40 -15.66
C THR A 40 -10.91 -4.40 -16.76
N ARG A 41 -10.56 -4.80 -18.00
CA ARG A 41 -11.47 -4.75 -19.16
C ARG A 41 -11.86 -6.12 -19.68
N ASN A 42 -10.95 -7.08 -19.65
CA ASN A 42 -11.14 -8.41 -20.22
C ASN A 42 -11.26 -9.44 -19.10
N ALA A 43 -12.31 -10.26 -19.13
CA ALA A 43 -12.40 -11.42 -18.25
C ALA A 43 -11.52 -12.56 -18.82
N PRO A 44 -10.89 -13.39 -17.97
CA PRO A 44 -10.19 -14.59 -18.44
C PRO A 44 -11.19 -15.50 -19.18
N THR A 45 -10.77 -16.18 -20.24
CA THR A 45 -11.60 -17.15 -21.00
C THR A 45 -11.28 -18.60 -20.68
N ASP A 46 -10.18 -18.84 -19.96
CA ASP A 46 -9.51 -20.14 -19.98
C ASP A 46 -9.88 -21.05 -18.80
N ASP A 47 -10.76 -20.62 -17.90
CA ASP A 47 -11.04 -21.31 -16.64
C ASP A 47 -12.52 -21.66 -16.45
N HIS A 48 -12.82 -22.82 -15.87
CA HIS A 48 -14.20 -23.29 -15.70
C HIS A 48 -14.91 -22.68 -14.47
N THR A 49 -14.15 -22.15 -13.50
CA THR A 49 -14.67 -21.74 -12.19
C THR A 49 -15.14 -20.28 -12.10
N GLY A 50 -14.90 -19.46 -13.12
CA GLY A 50 -15.45 -18.10 -13.18
C GLY A 50 -14.73 -17.19 -14.16
N HIS A 51 -15.50 -16.31 -14.80
CA HIS A 51 -14.99 -15.31 -15.75
C HIS A 51 -15.51 -13.94 -15.36
N HIS A 52 -14.69 -13.16 -14.66
CA HIS A 52 -15.05 -11.78 -14.36
C HIS A 52 -13.82 -10.88 -14.42
N THR A 53 -14.06 -9.63 -14.84
CA THR A 53 -13.09 -8.56 -14.67
C THR A 53 -12.93 -8.22 -13.19
N ILE A 54 -11.87 -7.48 -12.82
CA ILE A 54 -11.60 -7.08 -11.44
C ILE A 54 -12.82 -6.47 -10.74
N PHE A 55 -13.67 -5.72 -11.46
CA PHE A 55 -14.81 -4.99 -10.91
C PHE A 55 -16.18 -5.68 -11.12
N GLN A 56 -16.24 -6.83 -11.79
CA GLN A 56 -17.50 -7.53 -12.12
C GLN A 56 -18.01 -8.45 -11.00
N TYR A 57 -17.69 -8.16 -9.74
CA TYR A 57 -18.22 -8.88 -8.59
C TYR A 57 -19.50 -8.25 -8.03
N HIS A 58 -20.28 -9.06 -7.31
CA HIS A 58 -21.45 -8.58 -6.58
C HIS A 58 -21.06 -7.48 -5.58
N SER A 59 -21.88 -6.43 -5.49
CA SER A 59 -21.60 -5.33 -4.59
C SER A 59 -21.73 -5.77 -3.13
N THR A 60 -20.63 -5.64 -2.41
CA THR A 60 -20.50 -5.81 -0.97
C THR A 60 -20.48 -4.44 -0.27
N PRO A 61 -20.67 -4.39 1.06
CA PRO A 61 -20.54 -3.15 1.82
C PRO A 61 -19.18 -2.44 1.68
N PHE A 62 -18.13 -3.18 1.29
CA PHE A 62 -16.79 -2.65 1.07
C PHE A 62 -16.47 -2.35 -0.41
N THR A 63 -17.48 -2.38 -1.29
CA THR A 63 -17.29 -2.04 -2.70
C THR A 63 -17.05 -0.55 -2.85
N VAL A 64 -15.85 -0.20 -3.31
CA VAL A 64 -15.37 1.16 -3.55
C VAL A 64 -15.76 1.61 -4.96
N SER A 65 -16.00 2.90 -5.15
CA SER A 65 -16.20 3.47 -6.48
C SER A 65 -15.02 3.19 -7.42
N TYR A 66 -15.32 2.63 -8.59
CA TYR A 66 -14.35 2.36 -9.65
C TYR A 66 -13.52 3.59 -10.04
N ILE A 67 -14.15 4.78 -10.06
CA ILE A 67 -13.48 6.04 -10.43
C ILE A 67 -12.36 6.35 -9.42
N PHE A 68 -12.65 6.23 -8.12
CA PHE A 68 -11.66 6.49 -7.08
C PHE A 68 -10.53 5.47 -7.12
N VAL A 69 -10.85 4.17 -7.26
CA VAL A 69 -9.82 3.13 -7.40
C VAL A 69 -8.94 3.40 -8.63
N SER A 70 -9.53 3.79 -9.75
CA SER A 70 -8.78 4.10 -10.98
C SER A 70 -7.83 5.29 -10.81
N ILE A 71 -8.30 6.41 -10.22
CA ILE A 71 -7.45 7.57 -9.92
C ILE A 71 -6.31 7.17 -8.98
N TYR A 72 -6.61 6.40 -7.94
CA TYR A 72 -5.62 5.91 -6.99
C TYR A 72 -4.49 5.13 -7.68
N TRP A 73 -4.85 4.19 -8.55
CA TRP A 73 -3.89 3.37 -9.29
C TRP A 73 -3.07 4.17 -10.30
N VAL A 74 -3.68 5.14 -10.99
CA VAL A 74 -2.93 6.03 -11.90
C VAL A 74 -1.87 6.81 -11.14
N VAL A 75 -2.22 7.40 -9.99
CA VAL A 75 -1.27 8.12 -9.13
C VAL A 75 -0.19 7.18 -8.60
N LEU A 76 -0.58 5.99 -8.12
CA LEU A 76 0.36 4.98 -7.63
C LEU A 76 1.36 4.57 -8.71
N TRP A 77 0.91 4.26 -9.92
CA TRP A 77 1.80 3.90 -11.03
C TRP A 77 2.74 5.03 -11.42
N ILE A 78 2.29 6.29 -11.40
CA ILE A 78 3.18 7.44 -11.62
C ILE A 78 4.28 7.48 -10.56
N MET A 79 3.93 7.33 -9.28
CA MET A 79 4.93 7.30 -8.21
C MET A 79 5.88 6.09 -8.32
N GLN A 80 5.36 4.94 -8.72
CA GLN A 80 6.17 3.74 -8.94
C GLN A 80 7.12 3.90 -10.13
N MET A 81 6.71 4.56 -11.22
CA MET A 81 7.61 4.88 -12.33
C MET A 81 8.75 5.81 -11.88
N VAL A 82 8.46 6.79 -11.02
CA VAL A 82 9.49 7.66 -10.42
C VAL A 82 10.45 6.83 -9.56
N TYR A 83 9.94 5.91 -8.75
CA TYR A 83 10.77 4.97 -7.98
C TYR A 83 11.67 4.11 -8.89
N VAL A 84 11.12 3.52 -9.95
CA VAL A 84 11.90 2.73 -10.92
C VAL A 84 12.99 3.59 -11.52
N TRP A 85 12.70 4.84 -11.89
CA TRP A 85 13.70 5.78 -12.42
C TRP A 85 14.84 6.07 -11.42
N HIS A 86 14.56 6.16 -10.11
CA HIS A 86 15.60 6.33 -9.09
C HIS A 86 16.66 5.21 -9.11
N LEU A 87 16.28 3.99 -9.51
CA LEU A 87 17.20 2.84 -9.60
C LEU A 87 18.19 2.94 -10.78
N PHE A 88 17.89 3.80 -11.77
CA PHE A 88 18.73 4.07 -12.95
C PHE A 88 19.50 5.38 -12.87
N ARG A 89 19.37 6.15 -11.77
CA ARG A 89 20.16 7.36 -11.58
C ARG A 89 21.66 7.05 -11.44
N SER A 90 22.49 8.02 -11.81
CA SER A 90 23.94 7.98 -11.61
C SER A 90 24.37 8.24 -10.16
N ASP A 91 23.45 8.73 -9.33
CA ASP A 91 23.66 9.04 -7.92
C ASP A 91 23.62 7.76 -7.06
N ALA A 92 24.73 7.46 -6.39
CA ALA A 92 24.88 6.26 -5.58
C ALA A 92 23.94 6.24 -4.36
N GLU A 93 23.60 7.39 -3.78
CA GLU A 93 22.72 7.46 -2.60
C GLU A 93 21.26 7.15 -2.99
N ALA A 94 20.81 7.69 -4.13
CA ALA A 94 19.51 7.38 -4.70
C ALA A 94 19.37 5.90 -5.06
N VAL A 95 20.43 5.29 -5.61
CA VAL A 95 20.42 3.86 -5.98
C VAL A 95 20.45 2.96 -4.75
N ASP A 96 21.25 3.27 -3.72
CA ASP A 96 21.33 2.44 -2.51
C ASP A 96 20.01 2.45 -1.72
N SER A 97 19.39 3.64 -1.58
CA SER A 97 18.07 3.77 -0.95
C SER A 97 16.97 3.03 -1.72
N ALA A 98 16.99 3.09 -3.05
CA ALA A 98 16.04 2.35 -3.89
C ALA A 98 16.27 0.82 -3.87
N ALA A 99 17.53 0.38 -3.85
CA ALA A 99 17.91 -1.02 -3.81
C ALA A 99 17.54 -1.69 -2.48
N ALA A 100 17.61 -0.96 -1.36
CA ALA A 100 17.22 -1.46 -0.03
C ALA A 100 15.77 -1.95 0.05
N VAL A 101 14.87 -1.35 -0.75
CA VAL A 101 13.45 -1.73 -0.80
C VAL A 101 13.07 -2.51 -2.07
N GLY A 102 14.03 -2.75 -2.98
CA GLY A 102 13.78 -3.34 -4.31
C GLY A 102 13.20 -4.74 -4.26
N SER A 103 13.70 -5.60 -3.37
CA SER A 103 13.16 -6.97 -3.20
C SER A 103 11.69 -6.96 -2.76
N HIS A 104 11.31 -6.03 -1.87
CA HIS A 104 9.93 -5.87 -1.41
C HIS A 104 9.03 -5.33 -2.50
N PHE A 105 9.52 -4.42 -3.34
CA PHE A 105 8.78 -3.91 -4.49
C PHE A 105 8.52 -5.02 -5.52
N ILE A 106 9.53 -5.83 -5.84
CA ILE A 106 9.39 -6.99 -6.75
C ILE A 106 8.37 -7.98 -6.18
N LEU A 107 8.49 -8.32 -4.89
CA LEU A 107 7.56 -9.25 -4.23
C LEU A 107 6.13 -8.71 -4.22
N TYR A 108 5.94 -7.42 -3.93
CA TYR A 108 4.63 -6.75 -4.02
C TYR A 108 3.99 -6.93 -5.39
N ASN A 109 4.75 -6.64 -6.47
CA ASN A 109 4.24 -6.74 -7.82
C ASN A 109 3.86 -8.18 -8.19
N VAL A 110 4.68 -9.16 -7.82
CA VAL A 110 4.42 -10.58 -8.08
C VAL A 110 3.20 -11.09 -7.30
N LEU A 111 3.06 -10.72 -6.02
CA LEU A 111 1.90 -11.10 -5.23
C LEU A 111 0.64 -10.38 -5.68
N HIS A 112 0.73 -9.10 -6.07
CA HIS A 112 -0.41 -8.39 -6.64
C HIS A 112 -0.84 -9.02 -7.97
N PHE A 113 0.11 -9.39 -8.83
CA PHE A 113 -0.16 -10.18 -10.04
C PHE A 113 -0.87 -11.49 -9.71
N ALA A 114 -0.35 -12.27 -8.76
CA ALA A 114 -0.97 -13.52 -8.32
C ALA A 114 -2.38 -13.30 -7.78
N TRP A 115 -2.60 -12.22 -7.01
CA TRP A 115 -3.93 -11.83 -6.56
C TRP A 115 -4.87 -11.55 -7.72
N VAL A 116 -4.49 -10.73 -8.71
CA VAL A 116 -5.33 -10.45 -9.89
C VAL A 116 -5.71 -11.74 -10.62
N MET A 117 -4.75 -12.64 -10.80
CA MET A 117 -4.97 -13.91 -11.50
C MET A 117 -5.93 -14.85 -10.75
N LEU A 118 -5.81 -14.94 -9.43
CA LEU A 118 -6.68 -15.75 -8.58
C LEU A 118 -8.07 -15.13 -8.44
N TRP A 119 -8.12 -13.82 -8.24
CA TRP A 119 -9.35 -13.04 -8.10
C TRP A 119 -10.22 -13.24 -9.33
N THR A 120 -9.72 -12.88 -10.52
CA THR A 120 -10.45 -12.93 -11.80
C THR A 120 -10.96 -14.32 -12.21
N ARG A 121 -10.43 -15.38 -11.59
CA ARG A 121 -10.79 -16.79 -11.80
C ARG A 121 -11.74 -17.36 -10.76
N GLY A 122 -12.11 -16.57 -9.76
CA GLY A 122 -13.09 -16.96 -8.75
C GLY A 122 -12.51 -17.58 -7.49
N HIS A 123 -11.18 -17.67 -7.36
CA HIS A 123 -10.52 -18.24 -6.19
C HIS A 123 -10.39 -17.23 -5.04
N THR A 124 -11.54 -16.83 -4.46
CA THR A 124 -11.62 -15.79 -3.42
C THR A 124 -10.77 -16.12 -2.19
N ILE A 125 -10.81 -17.35 -1.70
CA ILE A 125 -10.02 -17.78 -0.52
C ILE A 125 -8.51 -17.67 -0.78
N LEU A 126 -8.02 -18.21 -1.90
CA LEU A 126 -6.59 -18.15 -2.24
C LEU A 126 -6.16 -16.71 -2.50
N SER A 127 -7.01 -15.92 -3.14
CA SER A 127 -6.73 -14.51 -3.38
C SER A 127 -6.63 -13.72 -2.06
N GLU A 128 -7.47 -14.01 -1.07
CA GLU A 128 -7.39 -13.42 0.27
C GLU A 128 -6.09 -13.80 0.98
N MET A 129 -5.69 -15.07 0.92
CA MET A 129 -4.40 -15.52 1.48
C MET A 129 -3.21 -14.77 0.88
N ILE A 130 -3.20 -14.56 -0.44
CA ILE A 130 -2.15 -13.79 -1.13
C ILE A 130 -2.15 -12.32 -0.68
N LEU A 131 -3.33 -11.70 -0.50
CA LEU A 131 -3.41 -10.34 0.05
C LEU A 131 -2.86 -10.26 1.48
N VAL A 132 -3.14 -11.25 2.33
CA VAL A 132 -2.61 -11.27 3.70
C VAL A 132 -1.10 -11.34 3.69
N ILE A 133 -0.52 -12.22 2.87
CA ILE A 133 0.94 -12.32 2.70
C ILE A 133 1.52 -10.98 2.22
N ASN A 134 0.87 -10.37 1.21
CA ASN A 134 1.29 -9.09 0.65
C ASN A 134 1.25 -7.97 1.71
N PHE A 135 0.18 -7.92 2.50
CA PHE A 135 0.01 -6.98 3.60
C PHE A 135 1.09 -7.14 4.67
N LEU A 136 1.43 -8.37 5.05
CA LEU A 136 2.48 -8.64 6.03
C LEU A 136 3.86 -8.20 5.53
N GLN A 137 4.21 -8.46 4.26
CA GLN A 137 5.50 -7.98 3.75
C GLN A 137 5.52 -6.45 3.62
N LEU A 138 4.43 -5.82 3.19
CA LEU A 138 4.33 -4.37 3.11
C LEU A 138 4.45 -3.74 4.50
N THR A 139 3.85 -4.36 5.52
CA THR A 139 3.98 -3.92 6.92
C THR A 139 5.43 -4.07 7.40
N ALA A 140 6.10 -5.18 7.05
CA ALA A 140 7.49 -5.42 7.40
C ALA A 140 8.44 -4.40 6.75
N VAL A 141 8.26 -4.09 5.46
CA VAL A 141 9.09 -3.06 4.79
C VAL A 141 8.79 -1.67 5.36
N TYR A 142 7.53 -1.38 5.68
CA TYR A 142 7.15 -0.10 6.28
C TYR A 142 7.88 0.10 7.62
N PHE A 143 7.86 -0.88 8.53
CA PHE A 143 8.54 -0.73 9.82
C PHE A 143 10.06 -0.68 9.68
N ARG A 144 10.64 -1.48 8.78
CA ARG A 144 12.10 -1.52 8.58
C ARG A 144 12.66 -0.29 7.88
N HIS A 145 11.90 0.30 6.97
CA HIS A 145 12.36 1.40 6.10
C HIS A 145 11.47 2.65 6.21
N HIS A 146 10.92 2.92 7.39
CA HIS A 146 10.06 4.09 7.63
C HIS A 146 10.78 5.44 7.45
N THR A 147 12.12 5.46 7.44
CA THR A 147 12.94 6.65 7.20
C THR A 147 13.41 6.80 5.75
N ALA A 148 12.97 5.92 4.84
CA ALA A 148 13.33 6.02 3.43
C ALA A 148 12.90 7.38 2.84
N PRO A 149 13.58 7.87 1.79
CA PRO A 149 13.17 9.09 1.10
C PRO A 149 11.69 9.04 0.75
N ARG A 150 10.96 10.12 1.06
CA ARG A 150 9.49 10.14 1.01
C ARG A 150 8.90 9.62 -0.31
N LEU A 151 9.52 9.95 -1.43
CA LEU A 151 9.08 9.48 -2.75
C LEU A 151 9.18 7.95 -2.89
N VAL A 152 10.26 7.36 -2.38
CA VAL A 152 10.47 5.90 -2.38
C VAL A 152 9.52 5.21 -1.40
N HIS A 153 9.40 5.77 -0.19
CA HIS A 153 8.46 5.26 0.82
C HIS A 153 7.02 5.26 0.30
N ASN A 154 6.56 6.38 -0.28
CA ASN A 154 5.19 6.47 -0.76
C ASN A 154 4.87 5.48 -1.88
N ALA A 155 5.79 5.34 -2.85
CA ALA A 155 5.61 4.48 -4.01
C ALA A 155 5.64 2.98 -3.67
N VAL A 156 6.45 2.59 -2.69
CA VAL A 156 6.77 1.17 -2.40
C VAL A 156 6.07 0.63 -1.17
N SER A 157 5.84 1.45 -0.13
CA SER A 157 5.25 1.01 1.13
C SER A 157 3.90 1.67 1.39
N ALA A 158 3.84 2.99 1.56
CA ALA A 158 2.67 3.66 2.14
C ALA A 158 1.38 3.47 1.31
N MET A 159 1.42 3.83 0.02
CA MET A 159 0.23 3.68 -0.84
C MET A 159 -0.09 2.19 -1.11
N PRO A 160 0.86 1.34 -1.54
CA PRO A 160 0.60 -0.10 -1.69
C PRO A 160 -0.01 -0.76 -0.45
N LEU A 161 0.47 -0.41 0.74
CA LEU A 161 -0.02 -0.94 2.00
C LEU A 161 -1.48 -0.54 2.25
N THR A 162 -1.80 0.75 2.11
CA THR A 162 -3.17 1.24 2.28
C THR A 162 -4.11 0.55 1.32
N PHE A 163 -3.76 0.47 0.03
CA PHE A 163 -4.61 -0.20 -0.95
C PHE A 163 -4.82 -1.68 -0.63
N THR A 164 -3.75 -2.39 -0.23
CA THR A 164 -3.83 -3.81 0.14
C THR A 164 -4.74 -4.03 1.34
N PHE A 165 -4.72 -3.13 2.33
CA PHE A 165 -5.65 -3.21 3.48
C PHE A 165 -7.12 -3.04 3.05
N PHE A 166 -7.42 -2.11 2.14
CA PHE A 166 -8.77 -1.99 1.57
C PHE A 166 -9.18 -3.24 0.80
N MET A 167 -8.25 -3.83 0.03
CA MET A 167 -8.52 -5.05 -0.70
C MET A 167 -8.80 -6.24 0.21
N LEU A 168 -8.14 -6.36 1.37
CA LEU A 168 -8.46 -7.39 2.36
C LEU A 168 -9.91 -7.28 2.85
N LEU A 169 -10.37 -6.07 3.18
CA LEU A 169 -11.75 -5.87 3.61
C LEU A 169 -12.76 -6.18 2.49
N TRP A 170 -12.43 -5.78 1.25
CA TRP A 170 -13.31 -5.99 0.11
C TRP A 170 -13.37 -7.46 -0.34
N ASN A 171 -12.22 -8.08 -0.53
CA ASN A 171 -12.08 -9.48 -0.92
C ASN A 171 -12.62 -10.41 0.17
N GLY A 172 -12.26 -10.19 1.44
CA GLY A 172 -12.83 -10.91 2.57
C GLY A 172 -14.36 -10.84 2.62
N ALA A 173 -14.96 -9.68 2.33
CA ALA A 173 -16.42 -9.55 2.26
C ALA A 173 -17.03 -10.34 1.09
N VAL A 174 -16.34 -10.43 -0.05
CA VAL A 174 -16.76 -11.27 -1.19
C VAL A 174 -16.61 -12.76 -0.86
N MET A 175 -15.50 -13.15 -0.20
CA MET A 175 -15.21 -14.52 0.21
C MET A 175 -16.29 -15.12 1.12
N ILE A 176 -16.81 -14.35 2.07
CA ILE A 176 -17.88 -14.81 2.98
C ILE A 176 -19.30 -14.63 2.43
N HIS A 177 -19.44 -14.24 1.16
CA HIS A 177 -20.74 -13.94 0.53
C HIS A 177 -21.59 -12.96 1.37
N CYS A 178 -20.99 -11.83 1.74
CA CYS A 178 -21.55 -10.82 2.64
C CYS A 178 -22.76 -10.06 2.05
N TYR A 179 -23.95 -10.68 2.04
CA TYR A 179 -25.18 -10.07 1.50
C TYR A 179 -26.29 -9.86 2.54
N SER A 180 -26.17 -10.47 3.71
CA SER A 180 -27.18 -10.41 4.77
C SER A 180 -27.12 -9.12 5.60
N LEU A 181 -28.20 -8.84 6.35
CA LEU A 181 -28.29 -7.70 7.26
C LEU A 181 -27.21 -7.77 8.36
N VAL A 182 -26.97 -8.95 8.92
CA VAL A 182 -25.91 -9.20 9.92
C VAL A 182 -24.55 -8.79 9.37
N CYS A 183 -24.26 -9.15 8.12
CA CYS A 183 -22.98 -8.81 7.52
C CYS A 183 -22.82 -7.29 7.31
N ARG A 184 -23.91 -6.56 7.08
CA ARG A 184 -23.88 -5.08 7.04
C ARG A 184 -23.62 -4.45 8.40
N VAL A 185 -24.15 -5.02 9.48
CA VAL A 185 -23.85 -4.55 10.84
C VAL A 185 -22.36 -4.74 11.15
N LEU A 186 -21.82 -5.92 10.83
CA LEU A 186 -20.39 -6.18 10.98
C LEU A 186 -19.54 -5.28 10.09
N ALA A 187 -19.96 -5.02 8.85
CA ALA A 187 -19.27 -4.11 7.94
C ALA A 187 -19.22 -2.67 8.48
N ASN A 188 -20.32 -2.18 9.07
CA ASN A 188 -20.36 -0.85 9.68
C ASN A 188 -19.34 -0.71 10.82
N VAL A 189 -19.11 -1.77 11.60
CA VAL A 189 -18.07 -1.80 12.65
C VAL A 189 -16.68 -1.89 12.02
N ALA A 190 -16.50 -2.79 11.04
CA ALA A 190 -15.21 -3.02 10.39
C ALA A 190 -14.71 -1.81 9.56
N VAL A 191 -15.59 -0.92 9.06
CA VAL A 191 -15.18 0.34 8.42
C VAL A 191 -14.34 1.21 9.34
N TRP A 192 -14.59 1.21 10.65
CA TRP A 192 -13.76 1.95 11.60
C TRP A 192 -12.35 1.39 11.73
N GLY A 193 -12.12 0.14 11.29
CA GLY A 193 -10.79 -0.43 11.13
C GLY A 193 -9.91 0.40 10.18
N LEU A 194 -10.49 1.08 9.19
CA LEU A 194 -9.76 2.02 8.32
C LEU A 194 -9.24 3.23 9.11
N ALA A 195 -10.06 3.78 10.00
CA ALA A 195 -9.64 4.89 10.87
C ALA A 195 -8.58 4.43 11.88
N ALA A 196 -8.72 3.24 12.46
CA ALA A 196 -7.73 2.67 13.37
C ALA A 196 -6.39 2.42 12.65
N PHE A 197 -6.44 1.85 11.44
CA PHE A 197 -5.27 1.63 10.58
C PHE A 197 -4.55 2.95 10.28
N ALA A 198 -5.25 3.95 9.75
CA ALA A 198 -4.64 5.24 9.45
C ALA A 198 -4.16 5.96 10.72
N GLY A 199 -4.95 5.90 11.80
CA GLY A 199 -4.60 6.49 13.09
C GLY A 199 -3.31 5.91 13.66
N PHE A 200 -3.09 4.60 13.54
CA PHE A 200 -1.83 3.97 13.95
C PHE A 200 -0.63 4.56 13.20
N PHE A 201 -0.68 4.69 11.87
CA PHE A 201 0.42 5.26 11.09
C PHE A 201 0.62 6.77 11.29
N LEU A 202 -0.47 7.51 11.45
CA LEU A 202 -0.44 8.94 11.75
C LEU A 202 0.15 9.24 13.13
N LEU A 203 -0.21 8.45 14.16
CA LEU A 203 0.23 8.68 15.53
C LEU A 203 1.62 8.10 15.80
N ALA A 204 1.91 6.89 15.33
CA ALA A 204 3.18 6.22 15.62
C ALA A 204 4.32 6.68 14.70
N PHE A 205 4.03 6.93 13.41
CA PHE A 205 5.06 7.26 12.41
C PHE A 205 4.96 8.69 11.88
N ARG A 206 3.92 9.45 12.26
CA ARG A 206 3.64 10.79 11.72
C ARG A 206 3.57 10.81 10.19
N ASP A 207 3.08 9.71 9.60
CA ASP A 207 2.99 9.56 8.16
C ASP A 207 1.63 10.01 7.63
N TYR A 208 1.60 11.26 7.17
CA TYR A 208 0.41 11.86 6.56
C TYR A 208 0.07 11.26 5.19
N TYR A 209 0.98 10.57 4.50
CA TYR A 209 0.68 9.96 3.20
C TYR A 209 -0.24 8.75 3.33
N VAL A 210 -0.02 7.90 4.33
CA VAL A 210 -0.95 6.80 4.67
C VAL A 210 -2.33 7.37 5.01
N GLY A 211 -2.36 8.46 5.76
CA GLY A 211 -3.58 9.16 6.12
C GLY A 211 -4.35 9.71 4.91
N PHE A 212 -3.70 10.50 4.05
CA PHE A 212 -4.34 11.01 2.82
C PHE A 212 -4.77 9.89 1.88
N ALA A 213 -3.97 8.84 1.70
CA ALA A 213 -4.33 7.69 0.90
C ALA A 213 -5.57 6.97 1.45
N THR A 214 -5.65 6.80 2.78
CA THR A 214 -6.80 6.17 3.45
C THR A 214 -8.04 7.03 3.34
N ALA A 215 -7.91 8.35 3.56
CA ALA A 215 -9.00 9.30 3.41
C ALA A 215 -9.57 9.29 1.98
N PHE A 216 -8.71 9.26 0.96
CA PHE A 216 -9.13 9.21 -0.44
C PHE A 216 -9.89 7.93 -0.78
N LEU A 217 -9.39 6.76 -0.35
CA LEU A 217 -10.08 5.48 -0.57
C LEU A 217 -11.37 5.38 0.27
N ALA A 218 -11.41 5.94 1.48
CA ALA A 218 -12.61 6.04 2.30
C ALA A 218 -13.68 6.94 1.67
N ALA A 219 -13.30 8.06 1.03
CA ALA A 219 -14.22 8.84 0.19
C ALA A 219 -14.76 7.99 -0.96
N GLY A 220 -13.90 7.24 -1.65
CA GLY A 220 -14.32 6.34 -2.73
C GLY A 220 -15.30 5.25 -2.26
N LEU A 221 -15.11 4.74 -1.04
CA LEU A 221 -16.02 3.79 -0.41
C LEU A 221 -17.38 4.45 -0.11
N GLY A 222 -17.37 5.64 0.50
CA GLY A 222 -18.58 6.41 0.78
C GLY A 222 -19.39 6.70 -0.49
N VAL A 223 -18.72 7.18 -1.55
CA VAL A 223 -19.34 7.45 -2.85
C VAL A 223 -19.90 6.16 -3.48
N GLY A 224 -19.12 5.07 -3.48
CA GLY A 224 -19.56 3.78 -4.03
C GLY A 224 -20.81 3.25 -3.34
N GLN A 225 -20.86 3.32 -2.01
CA GLN A 225 -22.00 2.84 -1.22
C GLN A 225 -23.22 3.76 -1.32
N PHE A 226 -23.00 5.08 -1.40
CA PHE A 226 -24.07 6.07 -1.59
C PHE A 226 -24.90 5.78 -2.85
N PHE A 227 -24.25 5.46 -3.96
CA PHE A 227 -24.93 5.13 -5.22
C PHE A 227 -25.50 3.69 -5.27
N THR A 228 -25.06 2.79 -4.40
CA THR A 228 -25.51 1.39 -4.42
C THR A 228 -26.74 1.16 -3.53
N LYS A 229 -26.72 1.63 -2.27
CA LYS A 229 -27.78 1.40 -1.27
C LYS A 229 -27.88 2.61 -0.33
N ILE A 230 -28.81 3.51 -0.62
CA ILE A 230 -29.03 4.75 0.15
C ILE A 230 -29.40 4.47 1.62
N ILE A 231 -30.13 3.37 1.90
CA ILE A 231 -30.59 2.98 3.25
C ILE A 231 -29.55 2.07 3.97
N ALA A 232 -28.27 2.42 3.90
CA ALA A 232 -27.21 1.72 4.63
C ALA A 232 -26.29 2.74 5.34
N LEU A 233 -26.03 2.50 6.63
CA LEU A 233 -25.14 3.33 7.47
C LEU A 233 -23.65 3.28 7.05
N GLN A 234 -23.33 2.52 6.00
CA GLN A 234 -21.99 2.36 5.50
C GLN A 234 -21.43 3.66 4.89
N TRP A 235 -22.24 4.40 4.12
CA TRP A 235 -21.77 5.60 3.43
C TRP A 235 -21.48 6.78 4.39
N PRO A 236 -22.30 7.09 5.41
CA PRO A 236 -21.98 8.14 6.37
C PRO A 236 -20.74 7.80 7.20
N PHE A 237 -20.58 6.53 7.60
CA PHE A 237 -19.40 6.09 8.35
C PHE A 237 -18.13 6.17 7.50
N ALA A 238 -18.18 5.79 6.23
CA ALA A 238 -17.05 5.96 5.33
C ALA A 238 -16.65 7.44 5.17
N PHE A 239 -17.61 8.36 5.05
CA PHE A 239 -17.32 9.80 5.00
C PHE A 239 -16.83 10.36 6.36
N ALA A 240 -17.34 9.86 7.48
CA ALA A 240 -16.83 10.23 8.80
C ALA A 240 -15.39 9.79 8.99
N VAL A 241 -15.05 8.55 8.62
CA VAL A 241 -13.66 8.04 8.60
C VAL A 241 -12.79 8.92 7.70
N MET A 242 -13.26 9.23 6.48
CA MET A 242 -12.54 10.12 5.58
C MET A 242 -12.26 11.48 6.21
N ALA A 243 -13.26 12.14 6.78
CA ALA A 243 -13.11 13.46 7.39
C ALA A 243 -12.15 13.44 8.59
N ILE A 244 -12.29 12.46 9.49
CA ILE A 244 -11.43 12.32 10.68
C ILE A 244 -9.98 12.09 10.25
N VAL A 245 -9.75 11.14 9.34
CA VAL A 245 -8.40 10.80 8.89
C VAL A 245 -7.78 11.95 8.08
N PHE A 246 -8.57 12.64 7.24
CA PHE A 246 -8.10 13.79 6.47
C PHE A 246 -7.67 14.94 7.37
N CYS A 247 -8.49 15.32 8.36
CA CYS A 247 -8.15 16.35 9.34
C CYS A 247 -6.90 15.97 10.15
N ALA A 248 -6.80 14.71 10.60
CA ALA A 248 -5.61 14.22 11.30
C ALA A 248 -4.35 14.24 10.41
N SER A 249 -4.51 13.97 9.11
CA SER A 249 -3.42 14.05 8.13
C SER A 249 -2.95 15.48 7.91
N ILE A 250 -3.87 16.45 7.82
CA ILE A 250 -3.51 17.87 7.76
C ILE A 250 -2.77 18.29 9.04
N PHE A 251 -3.30 17.92 10.20
CA PHE A 251 -2.69 18.27 11.49
C PHE A 251 -1.26 17.73 11.59
N THR A 252 -1.03 16.48 11.19
CA THR A 252 0.32 15.87 11.18
C THR A 252 1.24 16.42 10.10
N ALA A 253 0.71 16.97 9.01
CA ALA A 253 1.50 17.58 7.94
C ALA A 253 2.03 18.98 8.31
N ILE A 254 1.38 19.70 9.23
CA ILE A 254 1.82 21.04 9.67
C ILE A 254 3.05 20.90 10.59
N PRO A 255 4.20 21.49 10.23
CA PRO A 255 5.38 21.47 11.09
C PRO A 255 5.12 22.22 12.41
N GLY A 256 5.31 21.54 13.54
CA GLY A 256 5.15 22.10 14.90
C GLY A 256 3.86 21.70 15.64
N SER A 257 2.94 20.96 15.00
CA SER A 257 1.67 20.51 15.61
C SER A 257 1.84 19.45 16.71
N PHE A 258 2.87 18.63 16.59
CA PHE A 258 3.44 17.87 17.69
C PHE A 258 4.72 18.57 18.08
N GLY A 259 4.79 19.07 19.32
CA GLY A 259 5.86 19.91 19.85
C GLY A 259 7.24 19.58 19.30
N SER A 260 7.96 20.65 18.98
CA SER A 260 9.38 20.67 18.61
C SER A 260 10.13 19.48 19.19
N ASN A 261 10.57 18.55 18.33
CA ASN A 261 11.70 17.73 18.70
C ASN A 261 12.89 18.69 18.79
N GLU A 262 13.17 19.15 20.01
CA GLU A 262 14.53 19.44 20.43
C GLU A 262 15.37 18.18 20.18
N ARG A 263 15.87 18.00 18.96
CA ARG A 263 17.17 17.36 18.76
C ARG A 263 18.22 18.45 18.95
N SER A 264 18.32 18.87 20.21
CA SER A 264 19.48 19.55 20.73
C SER A 264 20.68 18.63 20.54
N GLY A 265 21.62 19.05 19.68
CA GLY A 265 22.99 19.14 20.15
C GLY A 265 23.86 17.89 20.30
N GLU A 266 23.53 16.70 19.78
CA GLU A 266 24.55 15.64 19.65
C GLU A 266 25.40 15.85 18.38
N ARG A 267 26.06 17.02 18.31
CA ARG A 267 27.35 17.15 17.64
C ARG A 267 28.40 16.85 18.70
N ALA A 268 28.86 15.61 18.78
CA ALA A 268 30.09 15.31 19.50
C ALA A 268 31.21 16.17 18.87
N PRO A 269 31.85 17.08 19.62
CA PRO A 269 32.98 17.84 19.10
C PRO A 269 34.15 16.86 18.90
N LEU A 270 34.57 16.70 17.64
CA LEU A 270 35.82 16.04 17.33
C LEU A 270 36.95 16.84 17.96
N LEU A 271 37.67 16.21 18.89
CA LEU A 271 38.92 16.73 19.42
C LEU A 271 39.87 16.93 18.24
N HIS A 272 40.26 18.19 17.99
CA HIS A 272 41.42 18.49 17.16
C HIS A 272 42.66 17.98 17.92
N GLU A 273 43.25 16.88 17.48
CA GLU A 273 44.65 16.58 17.76
C GLU A 273 45.49 17.53 16.90
N SER A 274 45.92 18.63 17.50
CA SER A 274 47.01 19.46 17.00
C SER A 274 48.33 18.75 17.30
N ALA A 275 48.98 18.26 16.24
CA ALA A 275 50.42 18.02 16.18
C ALA A 275 51.15 19.31 15.78
#